data_AF-A0A7C1J3V5-F1
#
_entry.id   AF-A0A7C1J3V5-F1
#
_cell.length_a   1.000
_cell.length_b   1.000
_cell.length_c   1.000
_cell.angle_alpha   90.00
_cell.angle_beta   90.00
_cell.angle_gamma   90.00
#
_symmetry.space_group_name_H-M   'P 1'
#
loop_
_entity.id
_entity.type
_entity.pdbx_description
1 polymer ?
#
loop_
_entity_poly.entity_id
_entity_poly.type
_entity_poly.pdbx_seq_one_letter_code
_entity_poly.pdbx_strand_id
1 'polypeptide(L)'
;MAQLNLPKKVVLGDITVRDGFQHEEKFIPTEAKIWLAEELILAGFRRIEVTNFGNPKGMPQFKDAEAVLKGIRNSKRVAHLLKDVEITAVTIREQAVERAIQARKEGWGPDRILQMVSTSESHQLKNSGLTHKEYWAMTEKCIKEAKEVGLKFNGTVSTIWGCPIEGPTEMKKAVEFAKRYLSIGADDIEHADHDGQATPAKVYEYFSMVL
;
A
#
# COMPACT_ATOMS: atom_id res chain seq x y z
N MET A 1 9.05 -22.14 28.31
CA MET A 1 8.80 -21.40 27.05
C MET A 1 7.79 -20.31 27.35
N ALA A 2 7.99 -19.08 26.91
CA ALA A 2 6.99 -18.02 27.09
C ALA A 2 5.69 -18.42 26.36
N GLN A 3 4.55 -18.33 27.02
CA GLN A 3 3.25 -18.61 26.41
C GLN A 3 2.85 -17.38 25.58
N LEU A 4 2.92 -17.50 24.26
CA LEU A 4 2.53 -16.44 23.34
C LEU A 4 1.01 -16.34 23.29
N ASN A 5 0.45 -15.18 23.66
CA ASN A 5 -0.99 -14.91 23.56
C ASN A 5 -1.35 -14.51 22.12
N LEU A 6 -1.39 -15.50 21.23
CA LEU A 6 -1.60 -15.29 19.79
C LEU A 6 -3.08 -14.97 19.47
N PRO A 7 -3.33 -14.14 18.43
CA PRO A 7 -4.70 -13.89 17.98
C PRO A 7 -5.33 -15.16 17.41
N LYS A 8 -6.63 -15.34 17.65
CA LYS A 8 -7.41 -16.49 17.13
C LYS A 8 -7.66 -16.43 15.63
N LYS A 9 -7.44 -15.27 15.00
CA LYS A 9 -7.66 -15.00 13.58
C LYS A 9 -6.62 -14.02 13.07
N VAL A 10 -6.12 -14.25 11.87
CA VAL A 10 -5.28 -13.31 11.11
C VAL A 10 -5.97 -12.93 9.81
N VAL A 11 -5.68 -11.73 9.31
CA VAL A 11 -6.11 -11.29 7.99
C VAL A 11 -4.87 -11.29 7.09
N LEU A 12 -4.95 -12.02 5.98
CA LEU A 12 -3.90 -12.02 4.97
C LEU A 12 -4.28 -11.03 3.87
N GLY A 13 -3.36 -10.11 3.56
CA GLY A 13 -3.42 -9.25 2.39
C GLY A 13 -2.48 -9.79 1.32
N ASP A 14 -2.98 -10.00 0.11
CA ASP A 14 -2.12 -10.38 -1.02
C ASP A 14 -1.66 -9.13 -1.77
N ILE A 15 -0.36 -9.05 -2.05
CA ILE A 15 0.26 -7.96 -2.79
C ILE A 15 0.98 -8.45 -4.05
N THR A 16 0.74 -9.69 -4.49
CA THR A 16 1.44 -10.31 -5.63
C THR A 16 1.22 -9.51 -6.92
N VAL A 17 -0.02 -9.11 -7.18
CA VAL A 17 -0.39 -8.41 -8.43
C VAL A 17 0.22 -7.00 -8.51
N ARG A 18 0.41 -6.33 -7.37
CA ARG A 18 1.18 -5.08 -7.29
C ARG A 18 2.65 -5.37 -7.03
N ASP A 19 3.04 -5.56 -5.78
CA ASP A 19 4.43 -5.57 -5.36
C ASP A 19 5.23 -6.70 -5.99
N GLY A 20 4.67 -7.90 -6.07
CA GLY A 20 5.33 -9.04 -6.74
C GLY A 20 5.66 -8.73 -8.20
N PHE A 21 4.67 -8.33 -8.97
CA PHE A 21 4.87 -8.03 -10.39
C PHE A 21 5.72 -6.78 -10.66
N GLN A 22 5.81 -5.83 -9.71
CA GLN A 22 6.65 -4.64 -9.87
C GLN A 22 8.12 -4.98 -10.16
N HIS A 23 8.58 -6.13 -9.66
CA HIS A 23 9.97 -6.58 -9.76
C HIS A 23 10.22 -7.52 -10.95
N GLU A 24 9.18 -7.86 -11.72
CA GLU A 24 9.31 -8.72 -12.89
C GLU A 24 9.92 -7.93 -14.07
N GLU A 25 10.91 -8.54 -14.73
CA GLU A 25 11.60 -7.91 -15.88
C GLU A 25 10.67 -7.75 -17.09
N LYS A 26 9.69 -8.65 -17.23
CA LYS A 26 8.76 -8.68 -18.35
C LYS A 26 7.41 -8.13 -17.90
N PHE A 27 6.83 -7.31 -18.77
CA PHE A 27 5.47 -6.85 -18.57
C PHE A 27 4.51 -8.04 -18.48
N ILE A 28 3.83 -8.16 -17.33
CA ILE A 28 2.78 -9.17 -17.14
C ILE A 28 1.52 -8.66 -17.84
N PRO A 29 0.93 -9.41 -18.79
CA PRO A 29 -0.26 -8.97 -19.52
C PRO A 29 -1.44 -8.65 -18.60
N THR A 30 -2.26 -7.68 -19.01
CA THR A 30 -3.41 -7.20 -18.24
C THR A 30 -4.37 -8.35 -17.87
N GLU A 31 -4.63 -9.25 -18.81
CA GLU A 31 -5.50 -10.41 -18.61
C GLU A 31 -4.95 -11.39 -17.57
N ALA A 32 -3.62 -11.56 -17.49
CA ALA A 32 -2.99 -12.41 -16.49
C ALA A 32 -3.08 -11.78 -15.09
N LYS A 33 -2.95 -10.46 -14.98
CA LYS A 33 -3.16 -9.73 -13.71
C LYS A 33 -4.58 -9.86 -13.21
N ILE A 34 -5.55 -9.66 -14.10
CA ILE A 34 -6.98 -9.81 -13.77
C ILE A 34 -7.28 -11.25 -13.35
N TRP A 35 -6.81 -12.22 -14.13
CA TRP A 35 -6.97 -13.64 -13.80
C TRP A 35 -6.41 -13.96 -12.41
N LEU A 36 -5.18 -13.55 -12.10
CA LEU A 36 -4.59 -13.83 -10.78
C LEU A 36 -5.38 -13.16 -9.65
N ALA A 37 -5.82 -11.90 -9.83
CA ALA A 37 -6.66 -11.24 -8.84
C ALA A 37 -7.98 -11.99 -8.61
N GLU A 38 -8.61 -12.53 -9.66
CA GLU A 38 -9.80 -13.36 -9.54
C GLU A 38 -9.52 -14.65 -8.77
N GLU A 39 -8.42 -15.34 -9.07
CA GLU A 39 -8.03 -16.57 -8.36
C GLU A 39 -7.76 -16.31 -6.88
N LEU A 40 -7.10 -15.19 -6.53
CA LEU A 40 -6.90 -14.78 -5.14
C LEU A 40 -8.23 -14.56 -4.41
N ILE A 41 -9.19 -13.89 -5.05
CA ILE A 41 -10.52 -13.67 -4.48
C ILE A 41 -11.26 -14.99 -4.24
N LEU A 42 -11.19 -15.92 -5.21
CA LEU A 42 -11.79 -17.25 -5.13
C LEU A 42 -11.11 -18.12 -4.05
N ALA A 43 -9.80 -17.98 -3.87
CA ALA A 43 -9.05 -18.65 -2.81
C ALA A 43 -9.39 -18.14 -1.40
N GLY A 44 -10.09 -17.02 -1.30
CA GLY A 44 -10.61 -16.48 -0.03
C GLY A 44 -9.91 -15.22 0.47
N PHE A 45 -8.98 -14.64 -0.30
CA PHE A 45 -8.42 -13.34 0.06
C PHE A 45 -9.51 -12.27 0.04
N ARG A 46 -9.47 -11.40 1.06
CA ARG A 46 -10.40 -10.28 1.24
C ARG A 46 -9.72 -8.92 1.21
N ARG A 47 -8.39 -8.90 1.21
CA ARG A 47 -7.56 -7.74 0.95
C ARG A 47 -6.58 -8.09 -0.14
N ILE A 48 -6.65 -7.37 -1.25
CA ILE A 48 -5.73 -7.55 -2.36
C ILE A 48 -5.24 -6.19 -2.84
N GLU A 49 -3.97 -6.09 -3.17
CA GLU A 49 -3.36 -4.91 -3.76
C GLU A 49 -3.00 -5.21 -5.21
N VAL A 50 -3.61 -4.47 -6.14
CA VAL A 50 -3.72 -4.92 -7.54
C VAL A 50 -3.02 -4.01 -8.54
N THR A 51 -2.63 -2.80 -8.13
CA THR A 51 -1.97 -1.85 -9.04
C THR A 51 -1.33 -0.66 -8.33
N ASN A 52 -0.61 0.15 -9.09
CA ASN A 52 -0.01 1.42 -8.69
C ASN A 52 -0.39 2.52 -9.71
N PHE A 53 -0.91 3.64 -9.23
CA PHE A 53 -1.27 4.80 -10.08
C PHE A 53 -0.11 5.76 -10.35
N GLY A 54 1.11 5.41 -9.94
CA GLY A 54 2.33 6.14 -10.23
C GLY A 54 2.61 6.30 -11.73
N ASN A 55 3.63 7.11 -12.05
CA ASN A 55 3.95 7.43 -13.44
C ASN A 55 4.40 6.16 -14.21
N PRO A 56 3.71 5.75 -15.30
CA PRO A 56 4.07 4.55 -16.06
C PRO A 56 5.48 4.58 -16.66
N LYS A 57 6.09 5.75 -16.84
CA LYS A 57 7.50 5.84 -17.26
C LYS A 57 8.45 5.29 -16.21
N GLY A 58 8.17 5.55 -14.93
CA GLY A 58 8.94 5.01 -13.81
C GLY A 58 8.49 3.62 -13.38
N MET A 59 7.24 3.27 -13.68
CA MET A 59 6.59 2.02 -13.26
C MET A 59 5.88 1.35 -14.45
N PRO A 60 6.63 0.81 -15.43
CA PRO A 60 6.08 0.29 -16.67
C PRO A 60 5.12 -0.88 -16.47
N GLN A 61 5.30 -1.62 -15.37
CA GLN A 61 4.45 -2.72 -14.98
C GLN A 61 2.99 -2.31 -14.76
N PHE A 62 2.72 -1.07 -14.36
CA PHE A 62 1.36 -0.59 -14.04
C PHE A 62 0.80 0.41 -15.04
N LYS A 63 1.35 0.43 -16.26
CA LYS A 63 0.79 1.23 -17.37
C LYS A 63 -0.69 0.91 -17.68
N ASP A 64 -1.16 -0.26 -17.26
CA ASP A 64 -2.50 -0.81 -17.45
C ASP A 64 -3.38 -0.74 -16.19
N ALA A 65 -3.01 0.06 -15.18
CA ALA A 65 -3.69 0.13 -13.89
C ALA A 65 -5.22 0.25 -13.97
N GLU A 66 -5.72 1.11 -14.86
CA GLU A 66 -7.14 1.33 -15.06
C GLU A 66 -7.84 0.13 -15.69
N ALA A 67 -7.18 -0.53 -16.64
CA ALA A 67 -7.71 -1.72 -17.30
C ALA A 67 -7.81 -2.89 -16.31
N VAL A 68 -6.82 -3.05 -15.41
CA VAL A 68 -6.85 -4.06 -14.33
C VAL A 68 -8.01 -3.80 -13.38
N LEU A 69 -8.15 -2.58 -12.86
CA LEU A 69 -9.24 -2.24 -11.94
C LEU A 69 -10.62 -2.41 -12.57
N LYS A 70 -10.82 -1.91 -13.80
CA LYS A 70 -12.06 -2.10 -14.55
C LYS A 70 -12.33 -3.58 -14.84
N GLY A 71 -11.30 -4.36 -15.16
CA GLY A 71 -11.40 -5.79 -15.39
C GLY A 71 -11.90 -6.55 -14.16
N ILE A 72 -11.28 -6.30 -13.00
CA ILE A 72 -11.67 -6.92 -11.74
C ILE A 72 -13.09 -6.51 -11.34
N ARG A 73 -13.42 -5.20 -11.40
CA ARG A 73 -14.74 -4.69 -11.01
C ARG A 73 -15.88 -5.20 -11.90
N ASN A 74 -15.61 -5.46 -13.17
CA ASN A 74 -16.58 -6.02 -14.11
C ASN A 74 -16.53 -7.55 -14.22
N SER A 75 -15.71 -8.22 -13.40
CA SER A 75 -15.56 -9.67 -13.48
C SER A 75 -16.85 -10.38 -13.05
N LYS A 76 -17.44 -11.12 -13.99
CA LYS A 76 -18.59 -11.99 -13.71
C LYS A 76 -18.21 -13.19 -12.85
N ARG A 77 -16.95 -13.61 -12.85
CA ARG A 77 -16.45 -14.78 -12.09
C ARG A 77 -16.51 -14.52 -10.59
N VAL A 78 -16.15 -13.31 -10.17
CA VAL A 78 -16.05 -12.94 -8.75
C VAL A 78 -17.04 -11.88 -8.29
N ALA A 79 -17.97 -11.44 -9.17
CA ALA A 79 -18.97 -10.40 -8.86
C ALA A 79 -19.70 -10.61 -7.52
N HIS A 80 -20.05 -11.86 -7.22
CA HIS A 80 -20.76 -12.24 -6.00
C HIS A 80 -19.92 -12.11 -4.71
N LEU A 81 -18.59 -11.98 -4.83
CA LEU A 81 -17.64 -11.84 -3.73
C LEU A 81 -17.09 -10.41 -3.59
N LEU A 82 -17.14 -9.59 -4.65
CA LEU A 82 -16.47 -8.28 -4.68
C LEU A 82 -16.90 -7.32 -3.57
N LYS A 83 -18.13 -7.43 -3.06
CA LYS A 83 -18.60 -6.61 -1.93
C LYS A 83 -17.84 -6.86 -0.62
N ASP A 84 -17.23 -8.04 -0.49
CA ASP A 84 -16.48 -8.47 0.70
C ASP A 84 -14.96 -8.33 0.50
N VAL A 85 -14.52 -7.83 -0.67
CA VAL A 85 -13.11 -7.68 -1.02
C VAL A 85 -12.74 -6.21 -1.03
N GLU A 86 -11.73 -5.85 -0.25
CA GLU A 86 -11.09 -4.54 -0.27
C GLU A 86 -9.95 -4.56 -1.29
N ILE A 87 -10.12 -3.79 -2.36
CA ILE A 87 -9.11 -3.63 -3.41
C ILE A 87 -8.26 -2.40 -3.12
N THR A 88 -6.95 -2.58 -3.00
CA THR A 88 -5.97 -1.52 -2.76
C THR A 88 -5.23 -1.14 -4.04
N ALA A 89 -4.97 0.16 -4.21
CA ALA A 89 -4.02 0.68 -5.20
C ALA A 89 -3.00 1.65 -4.57
N VAL A 90 -1.74 1.59 -5.00
CA VAL A 90 -0.69 2.48 -4.50
C VAL A 90 -0.78 3.86 -5.16
N THR A 91 -0.63 4.93 -4.37
CA THR A 91 -0.81 6.32 -4.79
C THR A 91 0.22 7.28 -4.18
N ILE A 92 1.53 7.00 -4.35
CA ILE A 92 2.64 7.72 -3.69
C ILE A 92 2.58 9.26 -3.81
N ARG A 93 2.05 9.81 -4.90
CA ARG A 93 1.98 11.25 -5.18
C ARG A 93 0.56 11.71 -5.42
N GLU A 94 0.33 13.01 -5.25
CA GLU A 94 -0.96 13.69 -5.44
C GLU A 94 -1.68 13.30 -6.74
N GLN A 95 -1.01 13.37 -7.89
CA GLN A 95 -1.62 12.97 -9.18
C GLN A 95 -2.11 11.51 -9.20
N ALA A 96 -1.45 10.61 -8.48
CA ALA A 96 -1.88 9.21 -8.37
C ALA A 96 -3.13 9.09 -7.47
N VAL A 97 -3.22 9.92 -6.42
CA VAL A 97 -4.42 10.02 -5.56
C VAL A 97 -5.59 10.59 -6.35
N GLU A 98 -5.39 11.68 -7.10
CA GLU A 98 -6.41 12.29 -7.97
C GLU A 98 -6.99 11.27 -8.96
N ARG A 99 -6.13 10.45 -9.58
CA ARG A 99 -6.55 9.36 -10.47
C ARG A 99 -7.38 8.30 -9.74
N ALA A 100 -6.98 7.90 -8.53
CA ALA A 100 -7.74 6.95 -7.73
C ALA A 100 -9.11 7.50 -7.29
N ILE A 101 -9.17 8.79 -6.93
CA ILE A 101 -10.41 9.51 -6.61
C ILE A 101 -11.34 9.54 -7.82
N GLN A 102 -10.82 9.89 -9.00
CA GLN A 102 -11.61 9.90 -10.22
C GLN A 102 -12.15 8.50 -10.56
N ALA A 103 -11.30 7.48 -10.47
CA ALA A 103 -11.69 6.09 -10.63
C ALA A 103 -12.80 5.67 -9.65
N ARG A 104 -12.70 6.11 -8.39
CA ARG A 104 -13.72 5.84 -7.37
C ARG A 104 -15.06 6.48 -7.72
N LYS A 105 -15.06 7.76 -8.13
CA LYS A 105 -16.26 8.49 -8.56
C LYS A 105 -16.95 7.83 -9.76
N GLU A 106 -16.17 7.26 -10.67
CA GLU A 106 -16.67 6.54 -11.84
C GLU A 106 -17.11 5.09 -11.54
N GLY A 107 -17.00 4.63 -10.28
CA GLY A 107 -17.51 3.33 -9.83
C GLY A 107 -16.61 2.12 -10.12
N TRP A 108 -15.41 2.32 -10.67
CA TRP A 108 -14.46 1.24 -10.98
C TRP A 108 -13.14 1.33 -10.19
N GLY A 109 -12.98 2.34 -9.34
CA GLY A 109 -11.77 2.56 -8.55
C GLY A 109 -11.54 1.57 -7.40
N PRO A 110 -10.40 1.72 -6.70
CA PRO A 110 -10.09 0.92 -5.51
C PRO A 110 -11.05 1.25 -4.35
N ASP A 111 -10.99 0.47 -3.28
CA ASP A 111 -11.64 0.76 -1.99
C ASP A 111 -10.69 1.46 -1.02
N ARG A 112 -9.40 1.20 -1.18
CA ARG A 112 -8.32 1.69 -0.32
C ARG A 112 -7.15 2.17 -1.17
N ILE A 113 -6.50 3.24 -0.75
CA ILE A 113 -5.27 3.73 -1.37
C ILE A 113 -4.14 3.73 -0.37
N LEU A 114 -2.91 3.55 -0.85
CA LEU A 114 -1.72 3.42 -0.02
C LEU A 114 -0.68 4.47 -0.40
N GLN A 115 -0.23 5.24 0.61
CA GLN A 115 0.92 6.14 0.51
C GLN A 115 2.01 5.70 1.46
N MET A 116 3.26 5.71 0.97
CA MET A 116 4.42 5.24 1.70
C MET A 116 5.38 6.38 2.02
N VAL A 117 5.72 6.52 3.30
CA VAL A 117 6.80 7.37 3.79
C VAL A 117 7.98 6.52 4.24
N SER A 118 9.19 6.93 3.89
CA SER A 118 10.43 6.33 4.38
C SER A 118 10.93 7.13 5.57
N THR A 119 11.34 6.49 6.67
CA THR A 119 11.91 7.23 7.82
C THR A 119 13.26 7.90 7.49
N SER A 120 14.00 7.37 6.52
CA SER A 120 15.22 7.95 5.97
C SER A 120 14.91 9.09 5.00
N GLU A 121 15.60 10.23 5.13
CA GLU A 121 15.39 11.40 4.27
C GLU A 121 15.89 11.16 2.85
N SER A 122 17.08 10.57 2.67
CA SER A 122 17.59 10.24 1.32
C SER A 122 16.71 9.21 0.60
N HIS A 123 16.22 8.19 1.32
CA HIS A 123 15.31 7.22 0.74
C HIS A 123 13.96 7.84 0.39
N GLN A 124 13.44 8.71 1.26
CA GLN A 124 12.21 9.45 0.99
C GLN A 124 12.32 10.29 -0.29
N LEU A 125 13.43 11.04 -0.42
CA LEU A 125 13.67 11.87 -1.60
C LEU A 125 13.82 11.02 -2.87
N LYS A 126 14.51 9.87 -2.79
CA LYS A 126 14.66 8.94 -3.92
C LYS A 126 13.34 8.28 -4.32
N ASN A 127 12.54 7.85 -3.35
CA ASN A 127 11.30 7.10 -3.57
C ASN A 127 10.15 8.01 -4.05
N SER A 128 10.02 9.19 -3.46
CA SER A 128 8.89 10.08 -3.71
C SER A 128 9.26 11.35 -4.50
N GLY A 129 10.53 11.76 -4.49
CA GLY A 129 10.95 13.06 -5.01
C GLY A 129 10.61 14.24 -4.10
N LEU A 130 10.22 14.02 -2.83
CA LEU A 130 9.91 15.06 -1.84
C LEU A 130 10.71 14.88 -0.55
N THR A 131 10.93 15.98 0.16
CA THR A 131 11.35 15.95 1.58
C THR A 131 10.21 15.47 2.48
N HIS A 132 10.49 15.09 3.74
CA HIS A 132 9.41 14.75 4.70
C HIS A 132 8.40 15.89 4.86
N LYS A 133 8.86 17.14 4.96
CA LYS A 133 7.99 18.31 5.14
C LYS A 133 6.97 18.43 4.01
N GLU A 134 7.44 18.36 2.76
CA GLU A 134 6.58 18.46 1.57
C GLU A 134 5.66 17.24 1.44
N TYR A 135 6.19 16.04 1.69
CA TYR A 135 5.42 14.81 1.60
C TYR A 135 4.25 14.80 2.59
N TRP A 136 4.48 15.22 3.83
CA TRP A 136 3.42 15.30 4.83
C TRP A 136 2.35 16.33 4.50
N ALA A 137 2.72 17.51 3.98
CA ALA A 137 1.75 18.52 3.57
C ALA A 137 0.86 18.02 2.41
N MET A 138 1.47 17.34 1.42
CA MET A 138 0.74 16.69 0.34
C MET A 138 -0.17 15.56 0.86
N THR A 139 0.34 14.72 1.77
CA THR A 139 -0.37 13.57 2.34
C THR A 139 -1.63 14.02 3.08
N GLU A 140 -1.54 15.05 3.91
CA GLU A 140 -2.70 15.59 4.66
C GLU A 140 -3.82 16.07 3.73
N LYS A 141 -3.46 16.78 2.66
CA LYS A 141 -4.41 17.17 1.60
C LYS A 141 -5.03 15.95 0.92
N CYS A 142 -4.21 14.98 0.51
CA CYS A 142 -4.65 13.76 -0.17
C CYS A 142 -5.61 12.93 0.68
N ILE A 143 -5.37 12.81 1.99
CA ILE A 143 -6.26 12.09 2.91
C ILE A 143 -7.64 12.73 2.94
N LYS A 144 -7.69 14.06 3.06
CA LYS A 144 -8.95 14.80 3.08
C LYS A 144 -9.76 14.55 1.80
N GLU A 145 -9.13 14.70 0.63
CA GLU A 145 -9.79 14.53 -0.67
C GLU A 145 -10.24 13.09 -0.94
N ALA A 146 -9.44 12.10 -0.53
CA ALA A 146 -9.81 10.68 -0.64
C ALA A 146 -11.04 10.36 0.21
N LYS A 147 -11.12 10.92 1.42
CA LYS A 147 -12.26 10.71 2.33
C LYS A 147 -13.57 11.30 1.81
N GLU A 148 -13.52 12.41 1.08
CA GLU A 148 -14.71 13.02 0.46
C GLU A 148 -15.42 12.08 -0.53
N VAL A 149 -14.72 11.08 -1.08
CA VAL A 149 -15.29 10.06 -1.98
C VAL A 149 -15.39 8.67 -1.36
N GLY A 150 -15.18 8.57 -0.04
CA GLY A 150 -15.23 7.31 0.69
C GLY A 150 -14.12 6.32 0.33
N LEU A 151 -12.97 6.79 -0.15
CA LEU A 151 -11.76 5.97 -0.24
C LEU A 151 -11.11 5.86 1.13
N LYS A 152 -10.76 4.63 1.53
CA LYS A 152 -9.90 4.43 2.70
C LYS A 152 -8.47 4.82 2.38
N PHE A 153 -7.78 5.35 3.37
CA PHE A 153 -6.41 5.80 3.22
C PHE A 153 -5.46 5.05 4.15
N ASN A 154 -4.46 4.40 3.58
CA ASN A 154 -3.39 3.77 4.32
C ASN A 154 -2.12 4.60 4.30
N GLY A 155 -1.53 4.75 5.48
CA GLY A 155 -0.14 5.15 5.61
C GLY A 155 0.77 3.95 5.74
N THR A 156 1.79 3.82 4.90
CA THR A 156 2.85 2.83 5.05
C THR A 156 4.11 3.49 5.54
N VAL A 157 4.73 2.94 6.58
CA VAL A 157 6.04 3.37 7.07
C VAL A 157 7.08 2.35 6.62
N SER A 158 8.10 2.82 5.90
CA SER A 158 9.22 2.02 5.40
C SER A 158 10.54 2.48 6.03
N THR A 159 11.61 1.76 5.70
CA THR A 159 12.96 1.90 6.27
C THR A 159 12.99 1.84 7.81
N ILE A 160 12.14 1.02 8.41
CA ILE A 160 11.97 0.94 9.88
C ILE A 160 13.20 0.33 10.55
N TRP A 161 13.77 -0.72 9.96
CA TRP A 161 14.88 -1.49 10.52
C TRP A 161 16.23 -1.25 9.84
N GLY A 162 16.22 -0.46 8.76
CA GLY A 162 17.39 -0.08 7.99
C GLY A 162 16.98 0.71 6.75
N CYS A 163 17.93 1.43 6.18
CA CYS A 163 17.83 2.12 4.91
C CYS A 163 19.00 1.65 4.02
N PRO A 164 18.74 1.28 2.75
CA PRO A 164 19.79 0.85 1.83
C PRO A 164 20.75 1.98 1.42
N ILE A 165 20.43 3.24 1.76
CA ILE A 165 21.24 4.43 1.45
C ILE A 165 21.99 4.93 2.68
N GLU A 166 21.28 5.11 3.80
CA GLU A 166 21.82 5.70 5.04
C GLU A 166 22.27 4.66 6.08
N GLY A 167 21.95 3.38 5.88
CA GLY A 167 22.23 2.33 6.85
C GLY A 167 21.21 2.31 8.00
N PRO A 168 21.64 2.13 9.25
CA PRO A 168 20.72 1.97 10.39
C PRO A 168 19.75 3.16 10.56
N THR A 169 18.50 2.86 10.92
CA THR A 169 17.45 3.85 11.19
C THR A 169 16.90 3.73 12.60
N GLU A 170 16.25 4.79 13.11
CA GLU A 170 15.66 4.81 14.44
C GLU A 170 14.18 4.38 14.42
N MET A 171 13.87 3.26 15.11
CA MET A 171 12.50 2.74 15.23
C MET A 171 11.52 3.75 15.84
N LYS A 172 11.96 4.63 16.74
CA LYS A 172 11.14 5.71 17.32
C LYS A 172 10.55 6.64 16.26
N LYS A 173 11.32 6.95 15.22
CA LYS A 173 10.87 7.79 14.11
C LYS A 173 9.76 7.10 13.31
N ALA A 174 9.85 5.79 13.13
CA ALA A 174 8.78 5.02 12.49
C ALA A 174 7.47 5.05 13.32
N VAL A 175 7.56 4.97 14.65
CA VAL A 175 6.39 5.11 15.54
C VAL A 175 5.78 6.51 15.43
N GLU A 176 6.61 7.56 15.40
CA GLU A 176 6.16 8.93 15.19
C GLU A 176 5.39 9.09 13.86
N PHE A 177 5.94 8.54 12.77
CA PHE A 177 5.33 8.64 11.45
C PHE A 177 4.01 7.87 11.36
N ALA A 178 3.93 6.68 11.97
CA ALA A 178 2.69 5.92 12.09
C ALA A 178 1.61 6.72 12.85
N LYS A 179 1.97 7.31 13.99
CA LYS A 179 1.06 8.16 14.78
C LYS A 179 0.63 9.40 13.99
N ARG A 180 1.55 9.99 13.23
CA ARG A 180 1.25 11.16 12.40
C ARG A 180 0.20 10.85 11.34
N TYR A 181 0.36 9.77 10.58
CA TYR A 181 -0.65 9.34 9.60
C TYR A 181 -2.04 9.22 10.23
N LEU A 182 -2.15 8.54 11.37
CA LEU A 182 -3.43 8.40 12.08
C LEU A 182 -3.97 9.77 12.54
N SER A 183 -3.12 10.66 13.05
CA SER A 183 -3.54 11.99 13.51
C SER A 183 -4.07 12.90 12.40
N ILE A 184 -3.57 12.73 11.17
CA ILE A 184 -4.04 13.49 9.99
C ILE A 184 -5.17 12.76 9.23
N GLY A 185 -5.63 11.61 9.75
CA GLY A 185 -6.85 10.96 9.31
C GLY A 185 -6.68 9.73 8.42
N ALA A 186 -5.51 9.09 8.35
CA ALA A 186 -5.39 7.75 7.76
C ALA A 186 -6.27 6.74 8.53
N ASP A 187 -6.80 5.74 7.82
CA ASP A 187 -7.72 4.75 8.38
C ASP A 187 -6.99 3.51 8.94
N ASP A 188 -5.82 3.18 8.39
CA ASP A 188 -4.93 2.15 8.91
C ASP A 188 -3.47 2.41 8.54
N ILE A 189 -2.56 1.62 9.13
CA ILE A 189 -1.11 1.73 8.95
C ILE A 189 -0.51 0.38 8.54
N GLU A 190 0.43 0.41 7.61
CA GLU A 190 1.30 -0.71 7.26
C GLU A 190 2.75 -0.42 7.66
N HIS A 191 3.46 -1.45 8.14
CA HIS A 191 4.84 -1.35 8.62
C HIS A 191 5.72 -2.26 7.77
N ALA A 192 6.52 -1.67 6.89
CA ALA A 192 7.24 -2.39 5.83
C ALA A 192 8.71 -2.62 6.18
N ASP A 193 9.13 -3.89 6.13
CA ASP A 193 10.53 -4.31 6.07
C ASP A 193 10.94 -4.53 4.60
N HIS A 194 11.07 -3.43 3.87
CA HIS A 194 11.21 -3.42 2.41
C HIS A 194 12.39 -4.21 1.83
N ASP A 195 13.44 -4.45 2.61
CA ASP A 195 14.66 -5.16 2.20
C ASP A 195 15.01 -6.35 3.10
N GLY A 196 14.08 -6.76 3.98
CA GLY A 196 14.19 -7.99 4.75
C GLY A 196 15.27 -7.98 5.84
N GLN A 197 15.63 -6.80 6.36
CA GLN A 197 16.70 -6.65 7.35
C GLN A 197 16.26 -6.95 8.79
N ALA A 198 14.95 -7.02 9.05
CA ALA A 198 14.44 -7.16 10.41
C ALA A 198 14.71 -8.56 10.99
N THR A 199 15.18 -8.60 12.23
CA THR A 199 15.26 -9.85 13.00
C THR A 199 14.04 -9.98 13.91
N PRO A 200 13.64 -11.20 14.32
CA PRO A 200 12.50 -11.38 15.22
C PRO A 200 12.57 -10.54 16.50
N ALA A 201 13.75 -10.34 17.07
CA ALA A 201 13.96 -9.49 18.24
C ALA A 201 13.68 -8.01 17.96
N LYS A 202 14.16 -7.48 16.83
CA LYS A 202 13.90 -6.08 16.41
C LYS A 202 12.44 -5.86 16.06
N VAL A 203 11.78 -6.86 15.45
CA VAL A 203 10.33 -6.80 15.16
C VAL A 203 9.54 -6.74 16.46
N TYR A 204 9.86 -7.61 17.43
CA TYR A 204 9.21 -7.60 18.74
C TYR A 204 9.41 -6.27 19.47
N GLU A 205 10.63 -5.74 19.49
CA GLU A 205 10.96 -4.44 20.08
C GLU A 205 10.12 -3.32 19.45
N TYR A 206 10.07 -3.26 18.11
CA TYR A 206 9.30 -2.25 17.39
C TYR A 206 7.80 -2.31 17.72
N PHE A 207 7.19 -3.48 17.59
CA PHE A 207 5.74 -3.61 17.82
C PHE A 207 5.36 -3.42 19.29
N SER A 208 6.30 -3.63 20.23
CA SER A 208 6.10 -3.28 21.66
C SER A 208 6.03 -1.76 21.92
N MET A 209 6.40 -0.93 20.94
CA MET A 209 6.29 0.53 21.01
C MET A 209 5.04 1.08 20.33
N VAL A 210 4.44 0.30 19.44
CA VAL A 210 3.24 0.65 18.65
C VAL A 210 1.97 0.25 19.39
N LEU A 211 2.00 -0.93 20.04
CA LEU A 211 0.95 -1.45 20.92
C LEU A 211 0.99 -0.78 22.31
#